data_AF-A0A915CRE4-F1
#
_entry.id   AF-A0A915CRE4-F1
#
_cell.length_a   1.000
_cell.length_b   1.000
_cell.length_c   1.000
_cell.angle_alpha   90.00
_cell.angle_beta   90.00
_cell.angle_gamma   90.00
#
_symmetry.space_group_name_H-M   'P 1'
#
loop_
_entity.id
_entity.type
_entity.pdbx_description
1 polymer ?
#
loop_
_entity_poly.entity_id
_entity_poly.type
_entity_poly.pdbx_seq_one_letter_code
_entity_poly.pdbx_strand_id
1 'polypeptide(L)'
;MQLLQRCFKCGSKISAKVRLYTSATNLSAKFFCPTSKIVKKWSGQQVVENTEQSLGTLRLIAAANVAPVAYPELSTLLDVAGIAGLSSTTFQRHSSSLVWPVIETKYRTQEAEMFHDAAGQERYLGMDRTESKKKCNEELRSALPRIMNHLYYCASLPKEDPQVIKENALSSLLHLCGIHEWQKNEKFEKVLCCCHPPELSSQNEVLLNPASSAYGVILNVLTSSQFLSDIVKLNGDSSTSYVESFNSIAIIYRLKRKF
;
A
#
# COMPACT_ATOMS: atom_id res chain seq x y z
N MET A 1 -6.94 26.20 33.84
CA MET A 1 -5.47 26.20 33.67
C MET A 1 -5.07 27.36 32.74
N GLN A 2 -4.29 28.34 33.21
CA GLN A 2 -3.85 29.48 32.39
C GLN A 2 -2.38 29.32 31.99
N LEU A 3 -2.11 28.56 30.92
CA LEU A 3 -0.77 28.45 30.33
C LEU A 3 -0.38 29.76 29.63
N LEU A 4 0.94 30.00 29.50
CA LEU A 4 1.51 31.10 28.69
C LEU A 4 1.23 32.54 29.16
N GLN A 5 0.89 32.75 30.44
CA GLN A 5 0.73 34.11 31.01
C GLN A 5 2.03 34.76 31.47
N ARG A 6 3.10 33.98 31.64
CA ARG A 6 4.40 34.45 32.12
C ARG A 6 5.54 33.97 31.23
N CYS A 7 6.58 34.77 31.13
CA CYS A 7 7.77 34.44 30.38
C CYS A 7 8.61 33.39 31.10
N PHE A 8 8.90 32.27 30.44
CA PHE A 8 9.76 31.20 30.99
C PHE A 8 11.21 31.64 31.28
N LYS A 9 11.68 32.73 30.67
CA LYS A 9 13.05 33.24 30.89
C LYS A 9 13.16 34.21 32.06
N CYS A 10 12.20 35.12 32.21
CA CYS A 10 12.29 36.23 33.18
C CYS A 10 11.11 36.34 34.15
N GLY A 11 10.13 35.44 34.09
CA GLY A 11 8.95 35.42 34.98
C GLY A 11 7.95 36.56 34.80
N SER A 12 8.28 37.58 33.99
CA SER A 12 7.42 38.73 33.71
C SER A 12 6.09 38.31 33.06
N LYS A 13 5.00 39.01 33.40
CA LYS A 13 3.70 38.82 32.72
C LYS A 13 3.84 39.08 31.23
N ILE A 14 3.33 38.17 30.41
CA ILE A 14 3.22 38.36 28.97
C ILE A 14 1.96 39.20 28.75
N SER A 15 2.14 40.50 28.51
CA SER A 15 1.05 41.44 28.19
C SER A 15 0.64 41.39 26.71
N ALA A 16 1.45 40.74 25.86
CA ALA A 16 1.23 40.68 24.42
C ALA A 16 0.24 39.57 24.01
N LYS A 17 -0.58 39.85 22.99
CA LYS A 17 -1.57 38.93 22.41
C LYS A 17 -0.88 37.62 21.97
N VAL A 18 -1.20 36.51 22.63
CA VAL A 18 -0.72 35.17 22.23
C VAL A 18 -1.39 34.79 20.92
N ARG A 19 -0.59 34.43 19.90
CA ARG A 19 -1.12 33.91 18.63
C ARG A 19 -1.09 32.39 18.69
N LEU A 20 -2.26 31.78 18.57
CA LEU A 20 -2.41 30.33 18.46
C LEU A 20 -2.38 29.92 16.99
N TYR A 21 -1.77 28.78 16.71
CA TYR A 21 -1.68 28.16 15.40
C TYR A 21 -2.01 26.69 15.57
N THR A 22 -2.86 26.16 14.71
CA THR A 22 -3.14 24.72 14.62
C THR A 22 -2.52 24.18 13.35
N SER A 23 -1.78 23.08 13.46
CA SER A 23 -1.23 22.36 12.31
C SER A 23 -1.45 20.88 12.55
N ALA A 24 -2.33 20.28 11.76
CA ALA A 24 -2.75 18.91 11.99
C ALA A 24 -3.25 18.74 13.45
N THR A 25 -2.68 17.75 14.15
CA THR A 25 -2.95 17.46 15.57
C THR A 25 -2.21 18.38 16.56
N ASN A 26 -1.37 19.31 16.09
CA ASN A 26 -0.53 20.14 16.94
C ASN A 26 -1.12 21.54 17.17
N LEU A 27 -1.31 21.89 18.44
CA LEU A 27 -1.56 23.26 18.87
C LEU A 27 -0.24 23.94 19.21
N SER A 28 0.07 25.03 18.53
CA SER A 28 1.25 25.86 18.79
C SER A 28 0.84 27.26 19.22
N ALA A 29 1.65 27.89 20.06
CA ALA A 29 1.46 29.26 20.50
C ALA A 29 2.74 30.07 20.29
N LYS A 30 2.63 31.23 19.67
CA LYS A 30 3.74 32.20 19.54
C LYS A 30 3.43 33.43 20.38
N PHE A 31 4.37 33.80 21.24
CA PHE A 31 4.24 34.96 22.11
C PHE A 31 5.56 35.73 22.18
N PHE A 32 5.43 37.03 22.45
CA PHE A 32 6.55 37.94 22.63
C PHE A 32 6.60 38.41 24.08
N CYS A 33 7.80 38.39 24.67
CA CYS A 33 8.01 38.97 25.99
C CYS A 33 8.59 40.38 25.85
N PRO A 34 7.90 41.44 26.30
CA PRO A 34 8.41 42.80 26.20
C PRO A 34 9.66 43.05 27.06
N THR A 35 9.75 42.43 28.24
CA THR A 35 10.89 42.61 29.16
C THR A 35 12.18 41.99 28.63
N SER A 36 12.11 40.75 28.16
CA SER A 36 13.30 40.03 27.67
C SER A 36 13.52 40.16 26.17
N LYS A 37 12.59 40.83 25.46
CA LYS A 37 12.55 41.01 24.00
C LYS A 37 12.67 39.70 23.20
N ILE A 38 12.32 38.56 23.80
CA ILE A 38 12.35 37.26 23.12
C ILE A 38 11.00 36.92 22.50
N VAL A 39 11.05 36.31 21.32
CA VAL A 39 9.92 35.60 20.72
C VAL A 39 10.07 34.12 21.04
N LYS A 40 9.01 33.51 21.57
CA LYS A 40 8.99 32.07 21.85
C LYS A 40 7.82 31.41 21.15
N LYS A 41 8.09 30.23 20.60
CA LYS A 41 7.09 29.29 20.09
C LYS A 41 7.00 28.14 21.08
N TRP A 42 5.81 27.90 21.59
CA TRP A 42 5.45 26.70 22.32
C TRP A 42 4.69 25.78 21.37
N SER A 43 4.95 24.49 21.45
CA SER A 43 4.20 23.44 20.74
C SER A 43 3.62 22.50 21.79
N GLY A 44 2.35 22.12 21.65
CA GLY A 44 1.70 21.15 22.53
C GLY A 44 2.21 19.73 22.33
N GLN A 45 2.93 19.47 21.25
CA GLN A 45 3.54 18.20 20.93
C GLN A 45 4.99 18.40 20.48
N GLN A 46 5.81 17.38 20.69
CA GLN A 46 7.14 17.32 20.10
C GLN A 46 7.03 17.31 18.58
N VAL A 47 7.81 18.16 17.93
CA VAL A 47 8.04 18.11 16.49
C VAL A 47 9.18 17.13 16.26
N VAL A 48 8.98 16.15 15.39
CA VAL A 48 9.99 15.14 15.09
C VAL A 48 11.03 15.74 14.16
N GLU A 49 12.30 15.55 14.51
CA GLU A 49 13.45 16.04 13.74
C GLU A 49 13.34 15.60 12.27
N ASN A 50 13.69 16.49 11.36
CA ASN A 50 13.71 16.25 9.90
C ASN A 50 12.35 15.94 9.23
N THR A 51 11.22 16.02 9.93
CA THR A 51 9.88 15.76 9.33
C THR A 51 8.97 16.98 9.28
N GLU A 52 9.31 18.04 10.03
CA GLU A 52 8.44 19.19 10.31
C GLU A 52 7.06 18.84 10.92
N GLN A 53 6.81 17.56 11.23
CA GLN A 53 5.54 17.08 11.74
C GLN A 53 5.57 16.89 13.24
N SER A 54 4.41 17.06 13.87
CA SER A 54 4.26 16.67 15.28
C SER A 54 4.17 15.15 15.41
N LEU A 55 4.60 14.65 16.57
CA LEU A 55 4.52 13.24 16.89
C LEU A 55 3.09 12.68 16.78
N GLY A 56 2.07 13.45 17.18
CA GLY A 56 0.67 13.06 17.05
C GLY A 56 0.25 12.87 15.58
N THR A 57 0.78 13.70 14.69
CA THR A 57 0.49 13.65 13.26
C THR A 57 1.09 12.40 12.63
N LEU A 58 2.35 12.08 12.95
CA LEU A 58 2.99 10.86 12.46
C LEU A 58 2.29 9.59 12.98
N ARG A 59 1.88 9.60 14.25
CA ARG A 59 1.10 8.48 14.84
C ARG A 59 -0.24 8.29 14.15
N LEU A 60 -0.93 9.37 13.81
CA LEU A 60 -2.20 9.30 13.08
C LEU A 60 -2.01 8.70 11.69
N ILE A 61 -0.98 9.14 10.95
CA ILE A 61 -0.66 8.62 9.61
C ILE A 61 -0.30 7.13 9.71
N ALA A 62 0.54 6.75 10.67
CA ALA A 62 0.92 5.36 10.89
C ALA A 62 -0.31 4.49 11.24
N ALA A 63 -1.16 4.96 12.15
CA ALA A 63 -2.38 4.25 12.54
C ALA A 63 -3.33 4.06 11.36
N ALA A 64 -3.51 5.08 10.52
CA ALA A 64 -4.37 4.98 9.33
C ALA A 64 -3.87 3.94 8.32
N ASN A 65 -2.55 3.84 8.12
CA ASN A 65 -1.96 2.86 7.21
C ASN A 65 -2.00 1.42 7.78
N VAL A 66 -1.88 1.26 9.10
CA VAL A 66 -1.91 -0.06 9.74
C VAL A 66 -3.35 -0.57 9.95
N ALA A 67 -4.32 0.33 10.19
CA ALA A 67 -5.73 0.01 10.43
C ALA A 67 -6.60 0.03 9.16
N PRO A 68 -6.02 -0.32 8.00
CA PRO A 68 -6.37 0.15 6.64
C PRO A 68 -7.56 1.13 6.54
N VAL A 69 -7.40 2.36 7.05
CA VAL A 69 -8.41 3.42 6.93
C VAL A 69 -8.08 4.27 5.70
N ALA A 70 -9.02 4.45 4.77
CA ALA A 70 -8.79 5.28 3.61
C ALA A 70 -8.73 6.76 4.01
N TYR A 71 -7.93 7.55 3.29
CA TYR A 71 -7.78 8.98 3.57
C TYR A 71 -9.13 9.75 3.61
N PRO A 72 -10.10 9.54 2.71
CA PRO A 72 -11.37 10.25 2.77
C PRO A 72 -12.14 10.02 4.07
N GLU A 73 -12.12 8.80 4.60
CA GLU A 73 -12.76 8.46 5.88
C GLU A 73 -12.04 9.12 7.05
N LEU A 74 -10.70 9.09 7.03
CA LEU A 74 -9.88 9.77 8.03
C LEU A 74 -10.11 11.29 8.01
N SER A 75 -10.16 11.91 6.83
CA SER A 75 -10.42 13.35 6.68
C SER A 75 -11.78 13.71 7.26
N THR A 76 -12.81 12.95 6.88
CA THR A 76 -14.18 13.15 7.39
C THR A 76 -14.22 13.06 8.92
N LEU A 77 -13.52 12.08 9.51
CA LEU A 77 -13.45 11.93 10.95
C LEU A 77 -12.76 13.13 11.63
N LEU A 78 -11.65 13.62 11.07
CA LEU A 78 -10.93 14.77 11.61
C LEU A 78 -11.76 16.06 11.53
N ASP A 79 -12.48 16.26 10.42
CA ASP A 79 -13.35 17.40 10.22
C ASP A 79 -14.50 17.40 11.24
N VAL A 80 -15.16 16.25 11.44
CA VAL A 80 -16.21 16.08 12.46
C VAL A 80 -15.67 16.30 13.88
N ALA A 81 -14.42 15.91 14.14
CA ALA A 81 -13.75 16.12 15.42
C ALA A 81 -13.25 17.56 15.62
N GLY A 82 -13.36 18.44 14.62
CA GLY A 82 -12.83 19.81 14.67
C GLY A 82 -11.30 19.87 14.73
N ILE A 83 -10.62 18.83 14.26
CA ILE A 83 -9.17 18.75 14.18
C ILE A 83 -8.77 19.21 12.79
N ALA A 84 -7.89 20.21 12.69
CA ALA A 84 -7.31 20.59 11.42
C ALA A 84 -6.64 19.34 10.81
N GLY A 85 -7.19 18.78 9.73
CA GLY A 85 -6.68 17.57 9.11
C GLY A 85 -5.39 17.78 8.33
N LEU A 86 -4.82 16.68 7.82
CA LEU A 86 -3.76 16.73 6.81
C LEU A 86 -4.39 16.83 5.42
N SER A 87 -3.71 17.50 4.47
CA SER A 87 -4.09 17.38 3.05
C SER A 87 -3.81 15.96 2.53
N SER A 88 -4.58 15.53 1.52
CA SER A 88 -4.38 14.23 0.87
C SER A 88 -2.94 14.05 0.39
N THR A 89 -2.37 15.11 -0.21
CA THR A 89 -0.99 15.14 -0.70
C THR A 89 0.02 14.98 0.43
N THR A 90 -0.20 15.62 1.58
CA THR A 90 0.70 15.53 2.74
C THR A 90 0.60 14.16 3.38
N PHE A 91 -0.62 13.62 3.49
CA PHE A 91 -0.87 12.27 4.01
C PHE A 91 -0.17 11.21 3.15
N GLN A 92 -0.35 11.25 1.83
CA GLN A 92 0.32 10.32 0.92
C GLN A 92 1.83 10.45 0.99
N ARG A 93 2.38 11.66 0.86
CA ARG A 93 3.83 11.91 0.93
C ARG A 93 4.46 11.31 2.18
N HIS A 94 3.88 11.60 3.36
CA HIS A 94 4.40 11.09 4.63
C HIS A 94 4.18 9.58 4.80
N SER A 95 3.07 9.05 4.27
CA SER A 95 2.85 7.59 4.24
C SER A 95 3.96 6.92 3.44
N SER A 96 4.26 7.41 2.24
CA SER A 96 5.30 6.87 1.36
C SER A 96 6.71 7.03 1.91
N SER A 97 7.05 8.18 2.48
CA SER A 97 8.42 8.45 2.91
C SER A 97 8.76 7.91 4.30
N LEU A 98 7.78 7.79 5.21
CA LEU A 98 8.04 7.46 6.62
C LEU A 98 7.41 6.14 7.06
N VAL A 99 6.21 5.82 6.56
CA VAL A 99 5.42 4.71 7.11
C VAL A 99 5.62 3.43 6.31
N TRP A 100 5.45 3.48 4.99
CA TRP A 100 5.59 2.30 4.12
C TRP A 100 6.96 1.62 4.22
N PRO A 101 8.11 2.32 4.30
CA PRO A 101 9.41 1.66 4.42
C PRO A 101 9.56 0.85 5.72
N VAL A 102 9.00 1.36 6.82
CA VAL A 102 9.03 0.69 8.13
C VAL A 102 8.12 -0.52 8.12
N ILE A 103 6.92 -0.35 7.57
CA ILE A 103 5.93 -1.41 7.37
C ILE A 103 6.57 -2.54 6.52
N GLU A 104 7.12 -2.20 5.36
CA GLU A 104 7.79 -3.13 4.46
C GLU A 104 8.97 -3.85 5.13
N THR A 105 9.83 -3.12 5.86
CA THR A 105 10.96 -3.73 6.55
C THR A 105 10.49 -4.76 7.58
N LYS A 106 9.52 -4.40 8.42
CA LYS A 106 8.99 -5.33 9.43
C LYS A 106 8.34 -6.55 8.79
N TYR A 107 7.65 -6.35 7.69
CA TYR A 107 7.04 -7.43 6.95
C TYR A 107 8.07 -8.37 6.33
N ARG A 108 9.10 -7.86 5.66
CA ARG A 108 10.19 -8.69 5.11
C ARG A 108 10.92 -9.49 6.17
N THR A 109 11.09 -8.93 7.38
CA THR A 109 11.68 -9.68 8.50
C THR A 109 10.77 -10.83 8.94
N GLN A 110 9.50 -10.57 9.18
CA GLN A 110 8.53 -11.59 9.59
C GLN A 110 8.37 -12.69 8.54
N GLU A 111 8.41 -12.29 7.27
CA GLU A 111 8.39 -13.21 6.14
C GLU A 111 9.58 -14.16 6.15
N ALA A 112 10.79 -13.62 6.30
CA ALA A 112 12.00 -14.43 6.33
C ALA A 112 11.97 -15.43 7.50
N GLU A 113 11.46 -15.00 8.66
CA GLU A 113 11.23 -15.87 9.82
C GLU A 113 10.19 -16.96 9.51
N MET A 114 9.04 -16.61 8.94
CA MET A 114 7.99 -17.57 8.57
C MET A 114 8.45 -18.57 7.49
N PHE A 115 9.21 -18.13 6.49
CA PHE A 115 9.74 -19.02 5.45
C PHE A 115 10.81 -19.95 5.98
N HIS A 116 11.64 -19.48 6.91
CA HIS A 116 12.59 -20.31 7.63
C HIS A 116 11.86 -21.41 8.41
N ASP A 117 10.77 -21.06 9.10
CA ASP A 117 10.00 -22.00 9.92
C ASP A 117 9.14 -22.96 9.09
N ALA A 118 8.72 -22.56 7.88
CA ALA A 118 7.89 -23.36 6.97
C ALA A 118 8.70 -24.16 5.93
N ALA A 119 10.02 -24.24 6.06
CA ALA A 119 10.86 -25.06 5.19
C ALA A 119 10.51 -26.55 5.34
N GLY A 120 9.94 -27.16 4.29
CA GLY A 120 9.60 -28.60 4.26
C GLY A 120 8.11 -28.95 4.38
N GLN A 121 7.21 -27.96 4.45
CA GLN A 121 5.75 -28.19 4.44
C GLN A 121 5.13 -27.86 3.06
N GLU A 122 4.11 -28.62 2.65
CA GLU A 122 3.32 -28.29 1.45
C GLU A 122 2.62 -26.93 1.59
N ARG A 123 2.67 -26.13 0.52
CA ARG A 123 2.29 -24.70 0.53
C ARG A 123 1.02 -24.49 -0.28
N TYR A 124 0.02 -23.81 0.29
CA TYR A 124 -1.14 -23.31 -0.43
C TYR A 124 -1.28 -21.80 -0.21
N LEU A 125 -1.27 -21.00 -1.28
CA LEU A 125 -1.56 -19.56 -1.23
C LEU A 125 -3.06 -19.37 -1.01
N GLY A 126 -3.44 -19.00 0.21
CA GLY A 126 -4.85 -18.87 0.59
C GLY A 126 -5.51 -17.60 0.04
N MET A 127 -6.26 -17.75 -1.05
CA MET A 127 -7.50 -16.97 -1.25
C MET A 127 -8.67 -17.88 -0.87
N ASP A 128 -8.94 -18.08 0.42
CA ASP A 128 -10.11 -18.86 0.81
C ASP A 128 -11.36 -17.97 0.94
N ARG A 129 -12.29 -18.13 0.01
CA ARG A 129 -13.55 -17.38 -0.14
C ARG A 129 -14.76 -18.25 0.20
N THR A 130 -14.71 -18.93 1.34
CA THR A 130 -15.68 -19.96 1.77
C THR A 130 -17.15 -19.50 1.89
N GLU A 131 -17.48 -18.22 1.67
CA GLU A 131 -18.86 -17.70 1.82
C GLU A 131 -19.44 -16.96 0.60
N SER A 132 -18.83 -17.08 -0.60
CA SER A 132 -19.46 -16.48 -1.79
C SER A 132 -20.68 -17.29 -2.24
N LYS A 133 -21.89 -16.77 -2.00
CA LYS A 133 -23.18 -17.31 -2.53
C LYS A 133 -23.32 -17.21 -4.06
N LYS A 134 -22.35 -16.64 -4.78
CA LYS A 134 -22.38 -16.50 -6.24
C LYS A 134 -21.90 -17.79 -6.91
N LYS A 135 -22.57 -18.20 -7.98
CA LYS A 135 -22.17 -19.33 -8.84
C LYS A 135 -20.70 -19.12 -9.26
N CYS A 136 -19.83 -20.00 -8.79
CA CYS A 136 -18.41 -19.93 -9.09
C CYS A 136 -18.13 -20.65 -10.42
N ASN A 137 -17.33 -20.03 -11.29
CA ASN A 137 -16.76 -20.73 -12.44
C ASN A 137 -15.46 -21.40 -11.96
N GLU A 138 -15.45 -22.74 -11.93
CA GLU A 138 -14.33 -23.50 -11.38
C GLU A 138 -13.04 -23.37 -12.18
N GLU A 139 -13.13 -23.23 -13.51
CA GLU A 139 -11.98 -22.98 -14.39
C GLU A 139 -11.34 -21.62 -14.08
N LEU A 140 -12.16 -20.57 -13.95
CA LEU A 140 -11.66 -19.25 -13.51
C LEU A 140 -11.05 -19.34 -12.11
N ARG A 141 -11.67 -20.12 -11.22
CA ARG A 141 -11.21 -20.27 -9.84
C ARG A 141 -9.84 -20.91 -9.77
N SER A 142 -9.57 -21.97 -10.54
CA SER A 142 -8.26 -22.62 -10.57
C SER A 142 -7.19 -21.73 -11.22
N ALA A 143 -7.55 -20.93 -12.22
CA ALA A 143 -6.63 -20.02 -12.92
C ALA A 143 -6.25 -18.76 -12.13
N LEU A 144 -7.15 -18.25 -11.29
CA LEU A 144 -7.01 -16.96 -10.60
C LEU A 144 -5.70 -16.77 -9.83
N PRO A 145 -5.22 -17.73 -9.02
CA PRO A 145 -3.96 -17.57 -8.28
C PRO A 145 -2.76 -17.30 -9.21
N ARG A 146 -2.68 -17.97 -10.36
CA ARG A 146 -1.60 -17.77 -11.34
C ARG A 146 -1.67 -16.37 -11.95
N ILE A 147 -2.88 -15.92 -12.30
CA ILE A 147 -3.10 -14.57 -12.86
C ILE A 147 -2.69 -13.52 -11.85
N MET A 148 -3.20 -13.60 -10.62
CA MET A 148 -2.92 -12.61 -9.58
C MET A 148 -1.42 -12.53 -9.27
N ASN A 149 -0.75 -13.67 -9.11
CA ASN A 149 0.70 -13.70 -8.85
C ASN A 149 1.49 -13.06 -10.00
N HIS A 150 1.10 -13.32 -11.24
CA HIS A 150 1.75 -12.71 -12.41
C HIS A 150 1.53 -11.19 -12.48
N LEU A 151 0.31 -10.73 -12.20
CA LEU A 151 0.01 -9.30 -12.17
C LEU A 151 0.76 -8.58 -11.04
N TYR A 152 0.91 -9.23 -9.88
CA TYR A 152 1.74 -8.72 -8.79
C TYR A 152 3.20 -8.62 -9.19
N TYR A 153 3.74 -9.65 -9.87
CA TYR A 153 5.08 -9.58 -10.43
C TYR A 153 5.23 -8.36 -11.35
N CYS A 154 4.29 -8.13 -12.27
CA CYS A 154 4.32 -6.97 -13.18
C CYS A 154 4.34 -5.62 -12.43
N ALA A 155 3.54 -5.50 -11.37
CA ALA A 155 3.53 -4.29 -10.53
C ALA A 155 4.84 -4.10 -9.75
N SER A 156 5.45 -5.20 -9.30
CA SER A 156 6.69 -5.22 -8.51
C SER A 156 7.98 -5.00 -9.30
N LEU A 157 7.92 -5.09 -10.64
CA LEU A 157 9.05 -4.78 -11.50
C LEU A 157 9.55 -3.36 -11.21
N PRO A 158 10.86 -3.09 -11.40
CA PRO A 158 11.36 -1.73 -11.45
C PRO A 158 10.53 -0.87 -12.40
N LYS A 159 10.59 0.45 -12.23
CA LYS A 159 9.89 1.35 -13.11
C LYS A 159 10.44 1.20 -14.53
N GLU A 160 9.62 0.64 -15.41
CA GLU A 160 10.00 0.25 -16.76
C GLU A 160 9.20 1.03 -17.80
N ASP A 161 9.52 0.82 -19.07
CA ASP A 161 8.71 1.32 -20.18
C ASP A 161 7.25 0.82 -20.05
N PRO A 162 6.25 1.73 -20.08
CA PRO A 162 4.84 1.39 -20.11
C PRO A 162 4.46 0.27 -21.09
N GLN A 163 5.14 0.20 -22.24
CA GLN A 163 4.88 -0.85 -23.23
C GLN A 163 5.32 -2.22 -22.70
N VAL A 164 6.49 -2.31 -22.06
CA VAL A 164 7.01 -3.56 -21.47
C VAL A 164 6.06 -4.06 -20.38
N ILE A 165 5.53 -3.17 -19.55
CA ILE A 165 4.58 -3.55 -18.48
C ILE A 165 3.26 -4.06 -19.04
N LYS A 166 2.73 -3.43 -20.09
CA LYS A 166 1.50 -3.91 -20.77
C LYS A 166 1.71 -5.28 -21.38
N GLU A 167 2.83 -5.47 -22.08
CA GLU A 167 3.17 -6.75 -22.70
C GLU A 167 3.38 -7.85 -21.66
N ASN A 168 4.06 -7.54 -20.55
CA ASN A 168 4.19 -8.45 -19.41
C ASN A 168 2.82 -8.77 -18.79
N ALA A 169 1.91 -7.81 -18.61
CA ALA A 169 0.57 -8.11 -18.10
C ALA A 169 -0.21 -9.03 -19.06
N LEU A 170 -0.11 -8.79 -20.37
CA LEU A 170 -0.77 -9.58 -21.41
C LEU A 170 -0.18 -10.99 -21.55
N SER A 171 1.10 -11.19 -21.25
CA SER A 171 1.72 -12.52 -21.33
C SER A 171 1.10 -13.53 -20.35
N SER A 172 0.42 -13.07 -19.29
CA SER A 172 -0.37 -13.94 -18.42
C SER A 172 -1.44 -14.74 -19.18
N LEU A 173 -2.02 -14.18 -20.24
CA LEU A 173 -2.98 -14.88 -21.11
C LEU A 173 -2.35 -16.04 -21.88
N LEU A 174 -1.06 -15.94 -22.20
CA LEU A 174 -0.29 -16.98 -22.86
C LEU A 174 0.09 -18.07 -21.85
N HIS A 175 0.47 -17.67 -20.62
CA HIS A 175 0.79 -18.60 -19.54
C HIS A 175 -0.42 -19.48 -19.16
N LEU A 176 -1.62 -18.91 -19.16
CA LEU A 176 -2.86 -19.67 -18.92
C LEU A 176 -3.08 -20.78 -19.96
N CYS A 177 -2.50 -20.64 -21.14
CA CYS A 177 -2.57 -21.61 -22.23
C CYS A 177 -1.33 -22.50 -22.33
N GLY A 178 -0.41 -22.45 -21.34
CA GLY A 178 0.86 -23.18 -21.37
C GLY A 178 1.86 -22.67 -22.41
N ILE A 179 1.70 -21.42 -22.88
CA ILE A 179 2.57 -20.81 -23.88
C ILE A 179 3.58 -19.89 -23.17
N HIS A 180 4.86 -20.24 -23.27
CA HIS A 180 5.96 -19.54 -22.59
C HIS A 180 6.93 -18.80 -23.52
N GLU A 181 6.81 -19.03 -24.82
CA GLU A 181 7.57 -18.35 -25.87
C GLU A 181 6.63 -17.97 -27.01
N TRP A 182 6.79 -16.78 -27.58
CA TRP A 182 5.92 -16.29 -28.65
C TRP A 182 6.66 -15.35 -29.60
N GLN A 183 6.10 -15.22 -30.80
CA GLN A 183 6.67 -14.41 -31.86
C GLN A 183 6.24 -12.95 -31.77
N LYS A 184 7.08 -12.06 -32.31
CA LYS A 184 6.79 -10.64 -32.41
C LYS A 184 5.50 -10.40 -33.18
N ASN A 185 4.61 -9.59 -32.64
CA ASN A 185 3.34 -9.20 -33.27
C ASN A 185 2.87 -7.83 -32.77
N GLU A 186 1.70 -7.37 -33.24
CA GLU A 186 1.13 -6.07 -32.86
C GLU A 186 0.96 -5.88 -31.34
N LYS A 187 0.77 -6.96 -30.58
CA LYS A 187 0.58 -6.93 -29.13
C LYS A 187 1.87 -7.19 -28.34
N PHE A 188 2.88 -7.80 -28.96
CA PHE A 188 4.12 -8.21 -28.31
C PHE A 188 5.31 -7.78 -29.19
N GLU A 189 5.88 -6.63 -28.87
CA GLU A 189 7.06 -6.10 -29.55
C GLU A 189 8.36 -6.39 -28.78
N LYS A 190 8.31 -6.28 -27.45
CA LYS A 190 9.47 -6.23 -26.55
C LYS A 190 9.58 -7.47 -25.66
N VAL A 191 8.46 -8.01 -25.20
CA VAL A 191 8.41 -9.22 -24.37
C VAL A 191 8.04 -10.40 -25.28
N LEU A 192 8.97 -11.33 -25.46
CA LEU A 192 8.82 -12.49 -26.37
C LEU A 192 8.89 -13.85 -25.65
N CYS A 193 9.23 -13.85 -24.36
CA CYS A 193 9.28 -15.04 -23.53
C CYS A 193 9.07 -14.68 -22.06
N CYS A 194 8.84 -15.69 -21.23
CA CYS A 194 8.66 -15.52 -19.80
C CYS A 194 9.95 -15.10 -19.08
N CYS A 195 9.86 -14.15 -18.16
CA CYS A 195 10.97 -13.76 -17.28
C CYS A 195 11.02 -14.61 -15.99
N HIS A 196 10.95 -15.93 -16.12
CA HIS A 196 11.11 -16.84 -14.98
C HIS A 196 11.99 -18.05 -15.34
N PRO A 197 12.65 -18.67 -14.35
CA PRO A 197 13.50 -19.85 -14.58
C PRO A 197 12.76 -20.99 -15.31
N PRO A 198 13.46 -21.77 -16.16
CA PRO A 198 12.87 -22.87 -16.94
C PRO A 198 12.18 -23.94 -16.10
N GLU A 199 12.60 -24.11 -14.85
CA GLU A 199 12.06 -25.05 -13.88
C GLU A 199 10.57 -24.77 -13.59
N LEU A 200 10.14 -23.51 -13.70
CA LEU A 200 8.74 -23.09 -13.53
C LEU A 200 7.90 -23.25 -14.81
N SER A 201 8.52 -23.24 -16.00
CA SER A 201 7.86 -23.55 -17.29
C SER A 201 7.77 -25.04 -17.61
N SER A 202 8.50 -25.89 -16.88
CA SER A 202 8.61 -27.34 -17.16
C SER A 202 7.27 -28.08 -17.20
N GLN A 203 6.19 -27.45 -16.72
CA GLN A 203 4.86 -28.05 -16.65
C GLN A 203 3.99 -27.80 -17.89
N ASN A 204 4.28 -26.78 -18.74
CA ASN A 204 3.46 -26.36 -19.91
C ASN A 204 1.95 -26.56 -19.69
N GLU A 205 1.50 -26.28 -18.47
CA GLU A 205 0.18 -26.68 -18.02
C GLU A 205 -0.84 -25.77 -18.70
N VAL A 206 -1.80 -26.37 -19.41
CA VAL A 206 -2.91 -25.61 -19.97
C VAL A 206 -3.96 -25.45 -18.88
N LEU A 207 -3.96 -24.30 -18.21
CA LEU A 207 -4.91 -24.00 -17.14
C LEU A 207 -6.30 -23.62 -17.71
N LEU A 208 -6.33 -22.97 -18.87
CA LEU A 208 -7.56 -22.59 -19.55
C LEU A 208 -7.49 -22.88 -21.04
N ASN A 209 -8.60 -23.37 -21.57
CA ASN A 209 -8.78 -23.51 -23.01
C ASN A 209 -9.13 -22.13 -23.62
N PRO A 210 -8.43 -21.65 -24.66
CA PRO A 210 -8.74 -20.39 -25.34
C PRO A 210 -10.18 -20.28 -25.86
N ALA A 211 -10.83 -21.41 -26.16
CA ALA A 211 -12.22 -21.47 -26.60
C ALA A 211 -13.23 -21.43 -25.44
N SER A 212 -12.79 -21.46 -24.18
CA SER A 212 -13.69 -21.48 -23.04
C SER A 212 -14.26 -20.10 -22.73
N SER A 213 -15.49 -20.08 -22.20
CA SER A 213 -16.12 -18.84 -21.73
C SER A 213 -15.34 -18.18 -20.58
N ALA A 214 -14.63 -18.98 -19.77
CA ALA A 214 -13.75 -18.49 -18.71
C ALA A 214 -12.59 -17.68 -19.29
N TYR A 215 -11.91 -18.21 -20.31
CA TYR A 215 -10.83 -17.48 -20.99
C TYR A 215 -11.31 -16.16 -21.59
N GLY A 216 -12.48 -16.17 -22.24
CA GLY A 216 -13.08 -14.95 -22.81
C GLY A 216 -13.32 -13.83 -21.78
N VAL A 217 -13.73 -14.19 -20.54
CA VAL A 217 -13.90 -13.21 -19.46
C VAL A 217 -12.56 -12.57 -19.06
N ILE A 218 -11.53 -13.37 -18.86
CA ILE A 218 -10.19 -12.88 -18.47
C ILE A 218 -9.58 -12.05 -19.60
N LEU A 219 -9.70 -12.51 -20.84
CA LEU A 219 -9.23 -11.81 -22.02
C LEU A 219 -9.81 -10.40 -22.10
N ASN A 220 -11.13 -10.26 -21.91
CA ASN A 220 -11.79 -8.95 -21.95
C ASN A 220 -11.30 -8.01 -20.84
N VAL A 221 -11.02 -8.53 -19.65
CA VAL A 221 -10.51 -7.72 -18.53
C VAL A 221 -9.08 -7.26 -18.81
N LEU A 222 -8.18 -8.20 -19.12
CA LEU A 222 -6.75 -7.94 -19.24
C LEU A 222 -6.39 -7.14 -20.50
N THR A 223 -7.21 -7.20 -21.55
CA THR A 223 -7.01 -6.40 -22.77
C THR A 223 -7.71 -5.04 -22.72
N SER A 224 -8.49 -4.73 -21.68
CA SER A 224 -9.16 -3.44 -21.57
C SER A 224 -8.15 -2.30 -21.42
N SER A 225 -8.41 -1.19 -22.11
CA SER A 225 -7.54 0.00 -22.07
C SER A 225 -7.42 0.58 -20.65
N GLN A 226 -8.50 0.51 -19.86
CA GLN A 226 -8.51 0.94 -18.46
C GLN A 226 -7.55 0.09 -17.62
N PHE A 227 -7.67 -1.24 -17.69
CA PHE A 227 -6.79 -2.15 -16.96
C PHE A 227 -5.32 -1.94 -17.33
N LEU A 228 -5.02 -1.86 -18.63
CA LEU A 228 -3.66 -1.63 -19.12
C LEU A 228 -3.10 -0.26 -18.72
N SER A 229 -3.95 0.77 -18.59
CA SER A 229 -3.53 2.06 -18.05
C SER A 229 -3.25 1.97 -16.55
N ASP A 230 -4.04 1.22 -15.80
CA ASP A 230 -3.92 1.16 -14.35
C ASP A 230 -2.73 0.31 -13.91
N ILE A 231 -2.44 -0.80 -14.59
CA ILE A 231 -1.26 -1.61 -14.26
C ILE A 231 0.05 -0.86 -14.52
N VAL A 232 0.10 0.02 -15.53
CA VAL A 232 1.24 0.90 -15.78
C VAL A 232 1.39 1.93 -14.66
N LYS A 233 0.28 2.48 -14.12
CA LYS A 233 0.34 3.40 -12.98
C LYS A 233 0.86 2.71 -11.73
N LEU A 234 0.51 1.44 -11.53
CA LEU A 234 0.93 0.64 -10.38
C LEU A 234 2.39 0.18 -10.44
N ASN A 235 3.03 0.20 -11.62
CA ASN A 235 4.40 -0.25 -11.79
C ASN A 235 5.41 0.65 -11.05
N GLY A 236 6.23 0.03 -10.20
CA GLY A 236 7.27 0.72 -9.45
C GLY A 236 6.77 1.50 -8.22
N ASP A 237 5.47 1.49 -7.95
CA ASP A 237 4.94 1.93 -6.66
C ASP A 237 5.14 0.80 -5.63
N SER A 238 5.63 1.13 -4.42
CA SER A 238 5.85 0.17 -3.34
C SER A 238 4.53 -0.48 -2.95
N SER A 239 4.20 -1.58 -3.61
CA SER A 239 2.86 -2.15 -3.59
C SER A 239 2.47 -2.58 -2.17
N THR A 240 1.24 -2.27 -1.77
CA THR A 240 0.60 -2.88 -0.60
C THR A 240 0.15 -4.31 -0.88
N SER A 241 0.40 -4.86 -2.08
CA SER A 241 0.08 -6.25 -2.42
C SER A 241 0.67 -7.24 -1.43
N TYR A 242 1.86 -6.92 -0.93
CA TYR A 242 2.54 -7.66 0.11
C TYR A 242 1.77 -7.59 1.43
N VAL A 243 1.33 -6.38 1.80
CA VAL A 243 0.52 -6.11 3.00
C VAL A 243 -0.84 -6.79 2.90
N GLU A 244 -1.47 -6.80 1.72
CA GLU A 244 -2.76 -7.44 1.46
C GLU A 244 -2.62 -8.97 1.46
N SER A 245 -1.54 -9.50 0.88
CA SER A 245 -1.20 -10.93 0.91
C SER A 245 -0.89 -11.37 2.34
N PHE A 246 -0.09 -10.61 3.09
CA PHE A 246 0.20 -10.86 4.50
C PHE A 246 -1.05 -10.73 5.36
N ASN A 247 -1.90 -9.71 5.17
CA ASN A 247 -3.15 -9.59 5.91
C ASN A 247 -4.10 -10.76 5.59
N SER A 248 -4.14 -11.21 4.34
CA SER A 248 -4.89 -12.41 3.95
C SER A 248 -4.35 -13.67 4.64
N ILE A 249 -3.02 -13.83 4.66
CA ILE A 249 -2.29 -14.89 5.36
C ILE A 249 -2.52 -14.82 6.88
N ALA A 250 -2.36 -13.65 7.49
CA ALA A 250 -2.54 -13.41 8.91
C ALA A 250 -4.00 -13.63 9.35
N ILE A 251 -4.99 -13.34 8.51
CA ILE A 251 -6.39 -13.70 8.76
C ILE A 251 -6.58 -15.23 8.78
N ILE A 252 -5.87 -15.98 7.93
CA ILE A 252 -5.90 -17.45 7.90
C ILE A 252 -5.22 -18.05 9.13
N TYR A 253 -4.06 -17.51 9.52
CA TYR A 253 -3.27 -17.99 10.66
C TYR A 253 -3.70 -17.42 12.02
N ARG A 254 -4.54 -16.38 12.04
CA ARG A 254 -5.25 -15.93 13.24
C ARG A 254 -6.33 -16.96 13.56
N LEU A 255 -5.89 -18.05 14.17
CA LEU A 255 -6.68 -19.15 14.72
C LEU A 255 -8.09 -18.70 15.11
N LYS A 256 -9.07 -19.46 14.60
CA LYS A 256 -10.40 -19.65 15.20
C LYS A 256 -10.23 -19.93 16.71
N ARG A 257 -10.07 -18.89 17.53
CA ARG A 257 -10.37 -18.97 18.96
C ARG A 257 -11.87 -19.10 19.02
N LYS A 258 -12.34 -20.35 19.10
CA LYS A 258 -13.70 -20.65 19.57
C LYS A 258 -13.83 -19.95 20.94
N PHE A 259 -14.65 -18.92 20.99
CA PHE A 259 -15.28 -18.51 22.24
C PHE A 259 -16.39 -19.51 22.56
#